data_AF-A0A0N5BIT7-F1
#
_entry.id   AF-A0A0N5BIT7-F1
#
_cell.length_a   1.000
_cell.length_b   1.000
_cell.length_c   1.000
_cell.angle_alpha   90.00
_cell.angle_beta   90.00
_cell.angle_gamma   90.00
#
_symmetry.space_group_name_H-M   'P 1'
#
loop_
_entity.id
_entity.type
_entity.pdbx_description
1 polymer ?
#
loop_
_entity_poly.entity_id
_entity_poly.type
_entity_poly.pdbx_seq_one_letter_code
_entity_poly.pdbx_strand_id
1 'polypeptide(L)'
;MGDSMDYCPYNILSLTKECTEGDIKKAYKKAALKWHPDKNPSRKEEAQKMFLKIQEASTLLLDVDAKAAYDNMILAKENKIKNLNQRRKEESDVRKKFREDLEARENEFNKTIEEKNKEAEERLKKELNKLKSKSWKIKIDLDELINKELDKEKEYLRKMEIKYKPQLKVRWKYNNFDYTEDILYDIFKKHGTVLGVVCSGNNTAIVEFSNLKEAIIAEDETGIEMNPLKVSWVNLRPEHLDYVKDVSSEDQERSNVLNFKNIENISPKNFLKLEDEVMADLLGDNWKKEYDVIDELIN
;
A
#
# COMPACT_ATOMS: atom_id res chain seq x y z
N MET A 1 27.53 72.87 30.26
CA MET A 1 27.77 73.98 29.32
C MET A 1 28.21 73.39 28.00
N GLY A 2 27.55 73.76 26.92
CA GLY A 2 27.83 73.28 25.55
C GLY A 2 26.65 72.51 24.98
N ASP A 3 25.64 73.24 24.53
CA ASP A 3 24.60 72.70 23.66
C ASP A 3 25.30 72.14 22.41
N SER A 4 25.25 70.81 22.24
CA SER A 4 25.82 70.15 21.07
C SER A 4 25.08 70.66 19.84
N MET A 5 25.73 71.38 18.92
CA MET A 5 25.12 71.74 17.64
C MET A 5 24.54 70.49 16.97
N ASP A 6 23.20 70.37 16.98
CA ASP A 6 22.46 69.26 16.37
C ASP A 6 22.36 69.39 14.83
N TYR A 7 23.15 70.29 14.25
CA TYR A 7 23.09 70.64 12.84
C TYR A 7 24.50 70.82 12.26
N CYS A 8 24.66 70.50 10.98
CA CYS A 8 25.92 70.69 10.27
C CYS A 8 26.05 72.16 9.79
N PRO A 9 27.06 72.93 10.24
CA PRO A 9 27.29 74.33 9.84
C PRO A 9 27.42 74.50 8.33
N TYR A 10 28.08 73.54 7.67
CA TYR A 10 28.20 73.50 6.21
C TYR A 10 26.83 73.35 5.53
N ASN A 11 25.96 72.47 6.04
CA ASN A 11 24.64 72.25 5.46
C ASN A 11 23.72 73.47 5.64
N ILE A 12 23.78 74.17 6.79
CA ILE A 12 22.99 75.38 7.06
C ILE A 12 23.36 76.51 6.10
N LEU A 13 24.66 76.69 5.82
CA LEU A 13 25.13 77.68 4.85
C LEU A 13 25.08 77.17 3.39
N SER A 14 24.66 75.91 3.18
CA SER A 14 24.65 75.25 1.86
C SER A 14 26.03 75.26 1.19
N LEU A 15 27.07 74.96 1.97
CA LEU A 15 28.47 74.89 1.57
C LEU A 15 28.98 73.45 1.63
N THR A 16 30.03 73.16 0.86
CA THR A 16 30.80 71.92 0.96
C THR A 16 31.95 72.09 1.96
N LYS A 17 32.52 70.98 2.47
CA LYS A 17 33.65 71.01 3.41
C LYS A 17 34.89 71.73 2.83
N GLU A 18 35.00 71.81 1.51
CA GLU A 18 36.10 72.44 0.76
C GLU A 18 35.93 73.96 0.57
N CYS A 19 34.91 74.58 1.17
CA CYS A 19 34.64 76.01 0.97
C CYS A 19 35.73 76.94 1.54
N THR A 20 36.00 78.04 0.83
CA THR A 20 36.93 79.09 1.29
C THR A 20 36.23 80.09 2.23
N GLU A 21 37.00 80.86 2.99
CA GLU A 21 36.45 81.94 3.83
C GLU A 21 35.62 82.96 3.04
N GLY A 22 36.01 83.24 1.79
CA GLY A 22 35.27 84.11 0.89
C GLY A 22 33.88 83.57 0.55
N ASP A 23 33.77 82.25 0.41
CA ASP A 23 32.50 81.57 0.12
C ASP A 23 31.60 81.53 1.36
N ILE A 24 32.18 81.34 2.54
CA ILE A 24 31.46 81.40 3.82
C ILE A 24 30.82 82.78 4.02
N LYS A 25 31.57 83.87 3.80
CA LYS A 25 31.05 85.24 3.93
C LYS A 25 29.95 85.55 2.92
N LYS A 26 30.06 85.03 1.68
CA LYS A 26 29.02 85.18 0.64
C LYS A 26 27.75 84.40 0.99
N ALA A 27 27.90 83.15 1.43
CA ALA A 27 26.80 82.28 1.82
C ALA A 27 26.05 82.83 3.05
N TYR A 28 26.78 83.34 4.05
CA TYR A 28 26.19 84.02 5.20
C TYR A 28 25.32 85.20 4.77
N LYS A 29 25.83 86.11 3.92
CA LYS A 29 25.05 87.26 3.43
C LYS A 29 23.77 86.82 2.70
N LYS A 30 23.85 85.78 1.87
CA LYS A 30 22.71 85.24 1.13
C LYS A 30 21.68 84.59 2.06
N ALA A 31 22.13 83.81 3.05
CA ALA A 31 21.28 83.11 4.00
C ALA A 31 20.64 84.08 5.02
N ALA A 32 21.39 85.07 5.50
CA ALA A 32 20.93 86.12 6.40
C ALA A 32 19.85 86.99 5.74
N LEU A 33 20.00 87.35 4.47
CA LEU A 33 18.97 88.08 3.72
C LEU A 33 17.69 87.25 3.49
N LYS A 34 17.85 85.93 3.28
CA LYS A 34 16.73 85.01 3.09
C LYS A 34 15.90 84.82 4.36
N TRP A 35 16.57 84.76 5.52
CA TRP A 35 15.94 84.52 6.82
C TRP A 35 15.85 85.76 7.70
N HIS A 36 15.94 86.97 7.12
CA HIS A 36 15.80 88.20 7.88
C HIS A 36 14.36 88.34 8.43
N PRO A 37 14.16 88.72 9.71
CA PRO A 37 12.83 88.85 10.31
C PRO A 37 11.96 89.90 9.59
N ASP A 38 12.57 90.97 9.05
CA ASP A 38 11.84 92.01 8.30
C ASP A 38 11.33 91.53 6.93
N LYS A 39 12.02 90.57 6.29
CA LYS A 39 11.60 90.02 4.99
C LYS A 39 10.62 88.84 5.13
N ASN A 40 10.47 88.30 6.34
CA ASN A 40 9.59 87.16 6.64
C ASN A 40 8.58 87.52 7.74
N PRO A 41 7.70 88.52 7.54
CA PRO A 41 6.79 89.00 8.57
C PRO A 41 5.75 87.95 9.00
N SER A 42 5.46 86.95 8.16
CA SER A 42 4.52 85.86 8.43
C SER A 42 5.12 84.65 9.16
N ARG A 43 6.46 84.53 9.24
CA ARG A 43 7.18 83.41 9.88
C ARG A 43 8.35 83.90 10.73
N LYS A 44 8.11 84.92 11.56
CA LYS A 44 9.15 85.62 12.33
C LYS A 44 9.93 84.69 13.28
N GLU A 45 9.25 83.78 13.97
CA GLU A 45 9.89 82.87 14.93
C GLU A 45 10.84 81.86 14.26
N GLU A 46 10.41 81.26 13.16
CA GLU A 46 11.25 80.34 12.37
C GLU A 46 12.43 81.06 11.74
N ALA A 47 12.19 82.27 11.20
CA ALA A 47 13.22 83.10 10.60
C ALA A 47 14.27 83.51 11.65
N GLN A 48 13.86 83.90 12.85
CA GLN A 48 14.77 84.23 13.95
C GLN A 48 15.59 83.02 14.39
N LYS A 49 14.98 81.84 14.55
CA LYS A 49 15.70 80.60 14.92
C LYS A 49 16.72 80.20 13.84
N MET A 50 16.35 80.27 12.57
CA MET A 50 17.26 79.96 11.46
C MET A 50 18.38 81.00 11.33
N PHE A 51 18.07 82.29 11.54
CA PHE A 51 19.05 83.36 11.53
C PHE A 51 20.12 83.19 12.61
N LEU A 52 19.71 82.84 13.83
CA LEU A 52 20.64 82.51 14.93
C LEU A 52 21.54 81.32 14.55
N LYS A 53 20.97 80.23 14.01
CA LYS A 53 21.74 79.07 13.54
C LYS A 53 22.71 79.41 12.40
N ILE A 54 22.32 80.30 11.48
CA ILE A 54 23.18 80.77 10.39
C ILE A 54 24.34 81.61 10.93
N GLN A 55 24.07 82.46 11.93
CA GLN A 55 25.08 83.27 12.60
C GLN A 55 26.08 82.38 13.34
N GLU A 56 25.59 81.46 14.17
CA GLU A 56 26.43 80.48 14.89
C GLU A 56 27.27 79.61 13.94
N ALA A 57 26.67 79.10 12.86
CA ALA A 57 27.38 78.33 11.84
C ALA A 57 28.48 79.16 11.16
N SER A 58 28.21 80.41 10.82
CA SER A 58 29.21 81.29 10.20
C SER A 58 30.32 81.68 11.17
N THR A 59 30.03 81.88 12.46
CA THR A 59 31.06 82.20 13.46
C THR A 59 31.99 81.03 13.69
N LEU A 60 31.46 79.80 13.74
CA LEU A 60 32.24 78.59 13.93
C LEU A 60 33.11 78.27 12.70
N LEU A 61 32.61 78.51 11.49
CA LEU A 61 33.34 78.23 10.25
C LEU A 61 34.36 79.32 9.86
N LEU A 62 34.23 80.55 10.38
CA LEU A 62 35.18 81.64 10.15
C LEU A 62 36.36 81.62 11.12
N ASP A 63 36.22 80.97 12.27
CA ASP A 63 37.32 80.73 13.21
C ASP A 63 38.10 79.48 12.77
N VAL A 64 39.39 79.66 12.49
CA VAL A 64 40.28 78.60 11.97
C VAL A 64 40.42 77.46 12.97
N ASP A 65 40.55 77.76 14.27
CA ASP A 65 40.75 76.76 15.30
C ASP A 65 39.44 75.99 15.58
N ALA A 66 38.32 76.72 15.63
CA ALA A 66 37.00 76.12 15.81
C ALA A 66 36.58 75.24 14.62
N LYS A 67 36.85 75.69 13.38
CA LYS A 67 36.62 74.90 12.16
C LYS A 67 37.46 73.63 12.16
N ALA A 68 38.76 73.73 12.46
CA ALA A 68 39.65 72.58 12.51
C ALA A 68 39.21 71.57 13.57
N ALA A 69 38.81 72.02 14.76
CA ALA A 69 38.28 71.15 15.82
C ALA A 69 36.99 70.45 15.40
N TYR A 70 36.08 71.16 14.72
CA TYR A 70 34.82 70.61 14.21
C TYR A 70 35.04 69.56 13.11
N ASP A 71 35.92 69.85 12.14
CA ASP A 71 36.27 68.94 11.05
C ASP A 71 36.94 67.66 11.60
N ASN A 72 37.86 67.81 12.56
CA ASN A 72 38.47 66.68 13.25
C ASN A 72 37.45 65.83 14.02
N MET A 73 36.47 66.46 14.67
CA MET A 73 35.38 65.72 15.35
C MET A 73 34.54 64.91 14.36
N ILE A 74 34.21 65.47 13.19
CA ILE A 74 33.47 64.75 12.15
C ILE A 74 34.28 63.55 11.64
N LEU A 75 35.56 63.75 11.31
CA LEU A 75 36.42 62.67 10.82
C LEU A 75 36.56 61.54 11.86
N ALA A 76 36.71 61.89 13.14
CA ALA A 76 36.76 60.90 14.22
C ALA A 76 35.44 60.11 14.34
N LYS A 77 34.29 60.78 14.21
CA LYS A 77 32.97 60.12 14.19
C LYS A 77 32.81 59.20 12.97
N GLU A 78 33.18 59.67 11.78
CA GLU A 78 33.12 58.89 10.54
C GLU A 78 34.02 57.64 10.62
N ASN A 79 35.25 57.77 11.11
CA ASN A 79 36.17 56.65 11.28
C ASN A 79 35.66 55.65 12.32
N LYS A 80 35.06 56.12 13.42
CA LYS A 80 34.43 55.24 14.42
C LYS A 80 33.28 54.43 13.81
N ILE A 81 32.43 55.07 13.01
CA ILE A 81 31.31 54.40 12.34
C ILE A 81 31.82 53.36 11.32
N LYS A 82 32.84 53.71 10.52
CA LYS A 82 33.47 52.79 9.57
C LYS A 82 34.02 51.54 10.27
N ASN A 83 34.77 51.73 11.36
CA ASN A 83 35.34 50.61 12.13
C ASN A 83 34.24 49.72 12.76
N LEU A 84 33.16 50.32 13.27
CA LEU A 84 32.03 49.55 13.81
C LEU A 84 31.29 48.74 12.74
N ASN A 85 31.14 49.29 11.54
CA ASN A 85 30.51 48.58 10.42
C ASN A 85 31.40 47.45 9.91
N GLN A 86 32.72 47.68 9.86
CA GLN A 86 33.68 46.66 9.48
C GLN A 86 33.68 45.49 10.46
N ARG A 87 33.75 45.74 11.77
CA ARG A 87 33.64 44.70 12.80
C ARG A 87 32.35 43.90 12.69
N ARG A 88 31.21 44.57 12.50
CA ARG A 88 29.92 43.91 12.29
C ARG A 88 29.90 43.02 11.04
N LYS A 89 30.55 43.46 9.95
CA LYS A 89 30.66 42.68 8.73
C LYS A 89 31.55 41.44 8.93
N GLU A 90 32.72 41.62 9.56
CA GLU A 90 33.64 40.52 9.89
C GLU A 90 32.95 39.49 10.80
N GLU A 91 32.23 39.93 11.84
CA GLU A 91 31.43 39.05 12.71
C GLU A 91 30.34 38.30 11.92
N SER A 92 29.68 38.97 10.97
CA SER A 92 28.69 38.35 10.08
C SER A 92 29.31 37.30 9.15
N ASP A 93 30.48 37.60 8.57
CA ASP A 93 31.20 36.70 7.67
C ASP A 93 31.71 35.45 8.41
N VAL A 94 32.16 35.60 9.66
CA VAL A 94 32.52 34.47 10.53
C VAL A 94 31.32 33.59 10.83
N ARG A 95 30.17 34.18 11.21
CA ARG A 95 28.92 33.43 11.45
C ARG A 95 28.45 32.71 10.20
N LYS A 96 28.60 33.33 9.03
CA LYS A 96 28.27 32.72 7.74
C LYS A 96 29.13 31.49 7.48
N LYS A 97 30.47 31.62 7.58
CA LYS A 97 31.39 30.48 7.40
C LYS A 97 31.12 29.34 8.38
N PHE A 98 30.82 29.65 9.64
CA PHE A 98 30.54 28.61 10.64
C PHE A 98 29.26 27.83 10.32
N ARG A 99 28.21 28.53 9.86
CA ARG A 99 26.97 27.90 9.41
C ARG A 99 27.22 26.99 8.20
N GLU A 100 27.99 27.48 7.23
CA GLU A 100 28.33 26.70 6.03
C GLU A 100 29.15 25.45 6.37
N ASP A 101 30.09 25.52 7.32
CA ASP A 101 30.84 24.33 7.80
C ASP A 101 29.93 23.32 8.53
N LEU A 102 29.02 23.81 9.38
CA LEU A 102 28.04 22.96 10.05
C LEU A 102 27.11 22.26 9.05
N GLU A 103 26.54 23.01 8.11
CA GLU A 103 25.64 22.50 7.09
C GLU A 103 26.34 21.50 6.16
N ALA A 104 27.60 21.76 5.79
CA ALA A 104 28.40 20.81 5.02
C ALA A 104 28.59 19.49 5.78
N ARG A 105 28.92 19.55 7.08
CA ARG A 105 29.12 18.36 7.91
C ARG A 105 27.81 17.59 8.14
N GLU A 106 26.70 18.29 8.34
CA GLU A 106 25.36 17.68 8.44
C GLU A 106 24.95 17.00 7.14
N ASN A 107 25.20 17.64 5.99
CA ASN A 107 24.90 17.05 4.69
C ASN A 107 25.76 15.82 4.39
N GLU A 108 27.06 15.84 4.72
CA GLU A 108 27.92 14.66 4.60
C GLU A 108 27.41 13.52 5.49
N PHE A 109 27.06 13.81 6.74
CA PHE A 109 26.53 12.82 7.67
C PHE A 109 25.21 12.22 7.15
N ASN A 110 24.26 13.06 6.73
CA ASN A 110 22.98 12.61 6.17
C ASN A 110 23.20 11.75 4.92
N LYS A 111 24.12 12.14 4.04
CA LYS A 111 24.48 11.36 2.86
C LYS A 111 25.01 9.97 3.23
N THR A 112 25.89 9.88 4.24
CA THR A 112 26.40 8.56 4.68
C THR A 112 25.31 7.67 5.29
N ILE A 113 24.33 8.26 5.98
CA ILE A 113 23.18 7.51 6.50
C ILE A 113 22.31 7.01 5.34
N GLU A 114 22.02 7.88 4.38
CA GLU A 114 21.21 7.55 3.22
C GLU A 114 21.84 6.43 2.37
N GLU A 115 23.15 6.48 2.17
CA GLU A 115 23.92 5.41 1.51
C GLU A 115 23.82 4.07 2.27
N LYS A 116 23.96 4.09 3.60
CA LYS A 116 23.81 2.89 4.43
C LYS A 116 22.39 2.32 4.40
N ASN A 117 21.38 3.18 4.46
CA ASN A 117 19.98 2.77 4.38
C ASN A 117 19.68 2.13 3.02
N LYS A 118 20.14 2.74 1.93
CA LYS A 118 19.99 2.19 0.58
C LYS A 118 20.67 0.83 0.43
N GLU A 119 21.87 0.66 1.00
CA GLU A 119 22.55 -0.63 0.99
C GLU A 119 21.76 -1.70 1.79
N ALA A 120 21.20 -1.33 2.95
CA ALA A 120 20.37 -2.21 3.75
C ALA A 120 19.08 -2.63 3.00
N GLU A 121 18.41 -1.68 2.34
CA GLU A 121 17.23 -1.93 1.51
C GLU A 121 17.53 -2.89 0.36
N GLU A 122 18.66 -2.73 -0.33
CA GLU A 122 19.06 -3.64 -1.39
C GLU A 122 19.34 -5.05 -0.88
N ARG A 123 19.96 -5.18 0.31
CA ARG A 123 20.17 -6.49 0.95
C ARG A 123 18.83 -7.15 1.28
N LEU A 124 17.91 -6.40 1.89
CA LEU A 124 16.57 -6.89 2.24
C LEU A 124 15.79 -7.32 0.99
N LYS A 125 15.86 -6.54 -0.09
CA LYS A 125 15.24 -6.88 -1.39
C LYS A 125 15.82 -8.17 -1.98
N LYS A 126 17.13 -8.39 -1.88
CA LYS A 126 17.77 -9.65 -2.31
C LYS A 126 17.28 -10.84 -1.49
N GLU A 127 17.13 -10.70 -0.18
CA GLU A 127 16.61 -11.76 0.69
C GLU A 127 15.15 -12.07 0.39
N LEU A 128 14.32 -11.04 0.19
CA LEU A 128 12.92 -11.21 -0.20
C LEU A 128 12.79 -11.96 -1.52
N ASN A 129 13.60 -11.62 -2.53
CA ASN A 129 13.60 -12.33 -3.81
C ASN A 129 14.01 -13.80 -3.64
N LYS A 130 15.03 -14.08 -2.82
CA LYS A 130 15.42 -15.47 -2.50
C LYS A 130 14.28 -16.24 -1.82
N LEU A 131 13.59 -15.62 -0.86
CA LEU A 131 12.43 -16.22 -0.19
C LEU A 131 11.27 -16.47 -1.16
N LYS A 132 10.95 -15.50 -2.02
CA LYS A 132 9.93 -15.64 -3.07
C LYS A 132 10.26 -16.82 -4.01
N SER A 133 11.50 -16.93 -4.47
CA SER A 133 11.91 -18.06 -5.32
C SER A 133 11.83 -19.42 -4.60
N LYS A 134 12.17 -19.48 -3.31
CA LYS A 134 12.01 -20.70 -2.50
C LYS A 134 10.54 -21.07 -2.34
N SER A 135 9.69 -20.09 -2.00
CA SER A 135 8.25 -20.28 -1.86
C SER A 135 7.62 -20.76 -3.17
N TRP A 136 8.00 -20.17 -4.31
CA TRP A 136 7.55 -20.60 -5.63
C TRP A 136 7.90 -22.07 -5.92
N LYS A 137 9.12 -22.50 -5.60
CA LYS A 137 9.53 -23.91 -5.78
C LYS A 137 8.68 -24.86 -4.95
N ILE A 138 8.50 -24.54 -3.67
CA ILE A 138 7.66 -25.34 -2.76
C ILE A 138 6.23 -25.44 -3.29
N LYS A 139 5.68 -24.34 -3.81
CA LYS A 139 4.33 -24.32 -4.39
C LYS A 139 4.23 -25.25 -5.61
N ILE A 140 5.18 -25.17 -6.55
CA ILE A 140 5.23 -26.06 -7.71
C ILE A 140 5.31 -27.53 -7.27
N ASP A 141 6.24 -27.85 -6.36
CA ASP A 141 6.45 -29.22 -5.91
C ASP A 141 5.18 -29.77 -5.22
N LEU A 142 4.49 -28.92 -4.45
CA LEU A 142 3.23 -29.28 -3.79
C LEU A 142 2.10 -29.50 -4.80
N ASP A 143 1.96 -28.62 -5.79
CA ASP A 143 0.95 -28.75 -6.85
C ASP A 143 1.18 -30.04 -7.66
N GLU A 144 2.43 -30.40 -7.93
CA GLU A 144 2.77 -31.66 -8.61
C GLU A 144 2.38 -32.89 -7.77
N LEU A 145 2.67 -32.86 -6.47
CA LEU A 145 2.29 -33.94 -5.55
C LEU A 145 0.77 -34.10 -5.43
N ILE A 146 0.04 -32.99 -5.32
CA ILE A 146 -1.43 -33.00 -5.26
C ILE A 146 -2.02 -33.60 -6.54
N ASN A 147 -1.55 -33.14 -7.70
CA ASN A 147 -2.04 -33.66 -8.99
C ASN A 147 -1.76 -35.16 -9.14
N LYS A 148 -0.57 -35.60 -8.73
CA LYS A 148 -0.21 -37.02 -8.77
C LYS A 148 -1.10 -37.87 -7.86
N GLU A 149 -1.47 -37.38 -6.68
CA GLU A 149 -2.36 -38.11 -5.78
C GLU A 149 -3.80 -38.13 -6.32
N LEU A 150 -4.29 -37.02 -6.87
CA LEU A 150 -5.59 -36.96 -7.54
C LEU A 150 -5.68 -37.92 -8.72
N ASP A 151 -4.61 -38.07 -9.51
CA ASP A 151 -4.59 -38.98 -10.64
C ASP A 151 -4.61 -40.46 -10.20
N LYS A 152 -3.91 -40.80 -9.10
CA LYS A 152 -4.02 -42.15 -8.52
C LYS A 152 -5.43 -42.44 -8.03
N GLU A 153 -6.06 -41.48 -7.35
CA GLU A 153 -7.43 -41.63 -6.83
C GLU A 153 -8.43 -41.81 -7.98
N LYS A 154 -8.31 -41.00 -9.05
CA LYS A 154 -9.12 -41.15 -10.27
C LYS A 154 -8.92 -42.53 -10.91
N GLU A 155 -7.68 -43.01 -11.01
CA GLU A 155 -7.41 -44.32 -11.59
C GLU A 155 -7.97 -45.45 -10.72
N TYR A 156 -7.88 -45.31 -9.39
CA TYR A 156 -8.47 -46.23 -8.43
C TYR A 156 -10.00 -46.26 -8.56
N LEU A 157 -10.66 -45.10 -8.57
CA LEU A 157 -12.10 -44.99 -8.76
C LEU A 157 -12.54 -45.58 -10.10
N ARG A 158 -11.80 -45.32 -11.19
CA ARG A 158 -12.07 -45.92 -12.50
C ARG A 158 -11.95 -47.44 -12.48
N LYS A 159 -10.95 -47.99 -11.80
CA LYS A 159 -10.81 -49.45 -11.59
C LYS A 159 -11.97 -50.00 -10.77
N MET A 160 -12.41 -49.30 -9.73
CA MET A 160 -13.56 -49.69 -8.92
C MET A 160 -14.86 -49.66 -9.72
N GLU A 161 -15.09 -48.62 -10.52
CA GLU A 161 -16.27 -48.47 -11.37
C GLU A 161 -16.35 -49.58 -12.44
N ILE A 162 -15.20 -49.98 -13.01
CA ILE A 162 -15.14 -51.12 -13.93
C ILE A 162 -15.39 -52.44 -13.19
N LYS A 163 -14.84 -52.60 -11.99
CA LYS A 163 -14.92 -53.84 -11.20
C LYS A 163 -16.33 -54.09 -10.64
N TYR A 164 -17.00 -53.04 -10.20
CA TYR A 164 -18.31 -53.07 -9.57
C TYR A 164 -19.30 -52.25 -10.40
N LYS A 165 -19.67 -52.77 -11.56
CA LYS A 165 -20.78 -52.20 -12.33
C LYS A 165 -22.12 -52.75 -11.81
N PRO A 166 -23.15 -51.90 -11.63
CA PRO A 166 -24.48 -52.28 -11.15
C PRO A 166 -25.30 -52.98 -12.25
N GLN A 167 -24.79 -54.10 -12.77
CA GLN A 167 -25.39 -54.86 -13.86
C GLN A 167 -25.70 -56.28 -13.40
N LEU A 168 -26.98 -56.65 -13.52
CA LEU A 168 -27.49 -57.96 -13.18
C LEU A 168 -27.87 -58.72 -14.44
N LYS A 169 -27.43 -59.97 -14.51
CA LYS A 169 -27.82 -60.94 -15.52
C LYS A 169 -28.98 -61.76 -15.00
N VAL A 170 -30.10 -61.64 -15.69
CA VAL A 170 -31.34 -62.35 -15.41
C VAL A 170 -31.49 -63.49 -16.42
N ARG A 171 -31.87 -64.68 -15.96
CA ARG A 171 -32.11 -65.85 -16.82
C ARG A 171 -33.42 -66.53 -16.42
N TRP A 172 -34.17 -67.00 -17.41
CA TRP A 172 -35.42 -67.73 -17.19
C TRP A 172 -35.57 -68.92 -18.13
N LYS A 173 -36.59 -69.75 -17.88
CA LYS A 173 -36.93 -70.89 -18.74
C LYS A 173 -38.02 -70.47 -19.73
N TYR A 174 -37.95 -71.00 -20.95
CA TYR A 174 -39.00 -70.75 -21.93
C TYR A 174 -40.28 -71.44 -21.47
N ASN A 175 -41.37 -70.68 -21.36
CA ASN A 175 -42.69 -71.17 -20.99
C ASN A 175 -43.77 -70.28 -21.65
N ASN A 176 -45.05 -70.58 -21.45
CA ASN A 176 -46.18 -69.80 -21.99
C ASN A 176 -46.21 -68.32 -21.53
N PHE A 177 -45.43 -67.96 -20.52
CA PHE A 177 -45.24 -66.59 -20.03
C PHE A 177 -43.75 -66.24 -20.13
N ASP A 178 -43.40 -65.55 -21.21
CA ASP A 178 -42.05 -65.09 -21.49
C ASP A 178 -41.83 -63.68 -20.92
N TYR A 179 -40.57 -63.30 -20.74
CA TYR A 179 -40.18 -62.00 -20.23
C TYR A 179 -39.78 -61.08 -21.38
N THR A 180 -40.58 -60.05 -21.63
CA THR A 180 -40.20 -58.95 -22.53
C THR A 180 -39.40 -57.89 -21.77
N GLU A 181 -38.72 -57.02 -22.52
CA GLU A 181 -37.95 -55.90 -21.96
C GLU A 181 -38.80 -55.04 -21.01
N ASP A 182 -40.05 -54.74 -21.41
CA ASP A 182 -40.99 -53.95 -20.62
C ASP A 182 -41.40 -54.65 -19.32
N ILE A 183 -41.65 -55.97 -19.36
CA ILE A 183 -42.02 -56.76 -18.17
C ILE A 183 -40.86 -56.80 -17.18
N LEU A 184 -39.63 -56.98 -17.66
CA LEU A 184 -38.44 -56.96 -16.80
C LEU A 184 -38.22 -55.57 -16.22
N TYR A 185 -38.41 -54.50 -17.01
CA TYR A 185 -38.32 -53.14 -16.51
C TYR A 185 -39.33 -52.89 -15.39
N ASP A 186 -40.59 -53.30 -15.53
CA ASP A 186 -41.63 -53.13 -14.52
C ASP A 186 -41.39 -53.94 -13.23
N ILE A 187 -40.76 -55.11 -13.33
CA ILE A 187 -40.36 -55.91 -12.18
C ILE A 187 -39.20 -55.24 -11.44
N PHE A 188 -38.14 -54.89 -12.16
CA PHE A 188 -36.89 -54.41 -11.55
C PHE A 188 -36.93 -52.93 -11.15
N LYS A 189 -37.81 -52.12 -11.73
CA LYS A 189 -38.04 -50.73 -11.31
C LYS A 189 -38.56 -50.61 -9.87
N LYS A 190 -39.17 -51.66 -9.33
CA LYS A 190 -39.63 -51.68 -7.93
C LYS A 190 -38.48 -51.62 -6.92
N HIS A 191 -37.29 -52.05 -7.34
CA HIS A 191 -36.09 -52.15 -6.49
C HIS A 191 -35.12 -50.98 -6.67
N GLY A 192 -35.37 -50.11 -7.66
CA GLY A 192 -34.57 -48.91 -7.88
C GLY A 192 -34.68 -48.35 -9.30
N THR A 193 -33.81 -47.39 -9.60
CA THR A 193 -33.79 -46.71 -10.90
C THR A 193 -33.03 -47.55 -11.93
N VAL A 194 -33.77 -48.19 -12.83
CA VAL A 194 -33.20 -48.98 -13.94
C VAL A 194 -32.78 -48.03 -15.08
N LEU A 195 -31.51 -48.08 -15.47
CA LEU A 195 -30.95 -47.29 -16.59
C LEU A 195 -31.22 -47.94 -17.95
N GLY A 196 -31.26 -49.27 -17.99
CA GLY A 196 -31.53 -50.00 -19.22
C GLY A 196 -31.71 -51.49 -18.98
N VAL A 197 -32.52 -52.12 -19.83
CA VAL A 197 -32.71 -53.57 -19.87
C VAL A 197 -32.39 -54.02 -21.29
N VAL A 198 -31.55 -55.03 -21.44
CA VAL A 198 -31.22 -55.58 -22.76
C VAL A 198 -31.52 -57.07 -22.76
N CYS A 199 -32.54 -57.47 -23.53
CA CYS A 199 -32.88 -58.87 -23.74
C CYS A 199 -32.01 -59.50 -24.83
N SER A 200 -31.49 -60.69 -24.55
CA SER A 200 -30.76 -61.52 -25.50
C SER A 200 -31.60 -62.77 -25.84
N GLY A 201 -31.58 -63.21 -27.09
CA GLY A 201 -32.45 -64.28 -27.63
C GLY A 201 -32.29 -65.68 -27.02
N ASN A 202 -31.53 -65.83 -25.94
CA ASN A 202 -31.30 -67.08 -25.21
C ASN A 202 -31.97 -67.08 -23.82
N ASN A 203 -33.13 -66.44 -23.68
CA ASN A 203 -33.87 -66.28 -22.41
C ASN A 203 -33.01 -65.68 -21.28
N THR A 204 -32.20 -64.70 -21.65
CA THR A 204 -31.34 -63.96 -20.73
C THR A 204 -31.47 -62.49 -20.99
N ALA A 205 -31.52 -61.69 -19.94
CA ALA A 205 -31.45 -60.25 -20.03
C ALA A 205 -30.34 -59.70 -19.14
N ILE A 206 -29.85 -58.51 -19.47
CA ILE A 206 -28.97 -57.73 -18.61
C ILE A 206 -29.75 -56.49 -18.19
N VAL A 207 -29.86 -56.28 -16.88
CA VAL A 207 -30.49 -55.12 -16.27
C VAL A 207 -29.39 -54.27 -15.65
N GLU A 208 -29.32 -53.00 -16.06
CA GLU A 208 -28.39 -52.02 -15.52
C GLU A 208 -29.14 -51.04 -14.60
N PHE A 209 -28.63 -50.88 -13.39
CA PHE A 209 -29.18 -49.97 -12.38
C PHE A 209 -28.35 -48.70 -12.26
N SER A 210 -28.95 -47.65 -11.73
CA SER A 210 -28.26 -46.38 -11.49
C SER A 210 -27.21 -46.47 -10.39
N ASN A 211 -27.39 -47.40 -9.44
CA ASN A 211 -26.53 -47.52 -8.26
C ASN A 211 -26.31 -48.98 -7.85
N LEU A 212 -25.17 -49.26 -7.22
CA LEU A 212 -24.83 -50.62 -6.74
C LEU A 212 -25.77 -51.11 -5.65
N LYS A 213 -26.27 -50.22 -4.80
CA LYS A 213 -27.21 -50.56 -3.72
C LYS A 213 -28.53 -51.10 -4.26
N GLU A 214 -29.07 -50.47 -5.30
CA GLU A 214 -30.32 -50.88 -5.96
C GLU A 214 -30.17 -52.26 -6.61
N ALA A 215 -29.02 -52.51 -7.26
CA ALA A 215 -28.70 -53.81 -7.86
C ALA A 215 -28.55 -54.93 -6.82
N ILE A 216 -28.14 -54.64 -5.58
CA ILE A 216 -28.06 -55.64 -4.50
C ILE A 216 -29.44 -56.03 -4.00
N ILE A 217 -30.34 -55.06 -3.84
CA ILE A 217 -31.72 -55.32 -3.40
C ILE A 217 -32.44 -56.15 -4.48
N ALA A 218 -32.24 -55.81 -5.75
CA ALA A 218 -32.81 -56.53 -6.89
C ALA A 218 -32.25 -57.95 -7.10
N GLU A 219 -31.20 -58.36 -6.39
CA GLU A 219 -30.60 -59.69 -6.51
C GLU A 219 -31.55 -60.80 -6.03
N ASP A 220 -32.37 -60.52 -5.02
CA ASP A 220 -33.27 -61.50 -4.39
C ASP A 220 -34.63 -61.62 -5.12
N GLU A 221 -34.78 -60.94 -6.27
CA GLU A 221 -36.00 -60.97 -7.08
C GLU A 221 -36.16 -62.30 -7.83
N THR A 222 -37.31 -62.95 -7.62
CA THR A 222 -37.62 -64.26 -8.20
C THR A 222 -38.54 -64.18 -9.42
N GLY A 223 -39.03 -62.98 -9.77
CA GLY A 223 -39.91 -62.76 -10.93
C GLY A 223 -41.32 -63.30 -10.73
N ILE A 224 -41.97 -63.63 -11.84
CA ILE A 224 -43.34 -64.16 -11.88
C ILE A 224 -43.35 -65.58 -11.30
N GLU A 225 -44.25 -65.87 -10.36
CA GLU A 225 -44.37 -67.17 -9.68
C GLU A 225 -44.50 -68.36 -10.65
N MET A 226 -45.14 -68.15 -11.80
CA MET A 226 -45.35 -69.17 -12.84
C MET A 226 -44.08 -69.46 -13.67
N ASN A 227 -43.08 -68.59 -13.64
CA ASN A 227 -41.80 -68.76 -14.34
C ASN A 227 -40.66 -68.06 -13.58
N PRO A 228 -40.06 -68.69 -12.57
CA PRO A 228 -39.08 -68.03 -11.71
C PRO A 228 -37.83 -67.61 -12.48
N LEU A 229 -37.36 -66.41 -12.18
CA LEU A 229 -36.12 -65.82 -12.67
C LEU A 229 -34.94 -66.24 -11.81
N LYS A 230 -33.77 -66.35 -12.44
CA LYS A 230 -32.49 -66.45 -11.73
C LYS A 230 -31.66 -65.19 -12.02
N VAL A 231 -31.37 -64.43 -10.98
CA VAL A 231 -30.53 -63.24 -11.04
C VAL A 231 -29.10 -63.59 -10.64
N SER A 232 -28.12 -62.98 -11.31
CA SER A 232 -26.69 -63.14 -11.03
C SER A 232 -25.93 -61.89 -11.45
N TRP A 233 -24.83 -61.56 -10.81
CA TRP A 233 -24.05 -60.39 -11.18
C TRP A 233 -23.30 -60.62 -12.50
N VAL A 234 -23.31 -59.61 -13.38
CA VAL A 234 -22.49 -59.62 -14.60
C VAL A 234 -21.02 -59.41 -14.26
N ASN A 235 -20.75 -58.51 -13.32
CA ASN A 235 -19.42 -58.18 -12.81
C ASN A 235 -19.27 -58.66 -11.37
N LEU A 236 -18.21 -58.23 -10.65
CA LEU A 236 -17.98 -58.73 -9.30
C LEU A 236 -19.07 -58.23 -8.35
N ARG A 237 -19.70 -59.14 -7.60
CA ARG A 237 -20.69 -58.81 -6.56
C ARG A 237 -20.00 -58.01 -5.43
N PRO A 238 -20.47 -56.82 -5.08
CA PRO A 238 -19.91 -56.02 -3.99
C PRO A 238 -20.36 -56.54 -2.62
N GLU A 239 -19.73 -57.60 -2.11
CA GLU A 239 -20.07 -58.27 -0.83
C GLU A 239 -20.05 -57.31 0.39
N HIS A 240 -19.20 -56.28 0.36
CA HIS A 240 -19.11 -55.26 1.42
C HIS A 240 -20.39 -54.41 1.58
N LEU A 241 -21.35 -54.52 0.65
CA LEU A 241 -22.64 -53.83 0.69
C LEU A 241 -23.80 -54.76 1.10
N ASP A 242 -23.54 -55.97 1.59
CA ASP A 242 -24.59 -56.90 2.04
C ASP A 242 -25.45 -56.34 3.18
N TYR A 243 -24.93 -55.40 3.99
CA TYR A 243 -25.70 -54.69 5.02
C TYR A 243 -26.92 -53.94 4.46
N VAL A 244 -26.94 -53.61 3.16
CA VAL A 244 -28.07 -52.94 2.52
C VAL A 244 -29.32 -53.83 2.53
N LYS A 245 -29.14 -55.15 2.53
CA LYS A 245 -30.25 -56.12 2.61
C LYS A 245 -30.87 -56.12 4.01
N ASP A 246 -30.06 -55.99 5.06
CA ASP A 246 -30.53 -55.96 6.45
C ASP A 246 -31.32 -54.69 6.77
N VAL A 247 -30.93 -53.55 6.16
CA VAL A 247 -31.58 -52.24 6.40
C VAL A 247 -33.00 -52.17 5.81
N SER A 248 -33.33 -52.90 4.74
CA SER A 248 -34.71 -52.91 4.21
C SER A 248 -35.74 -53.53 5.16
N SER A 249 -35.29 -54.26 6.18
CA SER A 249 -36.10 -54.82 7.27
C SER A 249 -36.09 -53.97 8.56
N GLU A 250 -35.19 -52.99 8.66
CA GLU A 250 -34.93 -52.21 9.88
C GLU A 250 -34.93 -50.69 9.62
N ASP A 251 -35.71 -50.23 8.64
CA ASP A 251 -35.91 -48.81 8.37
C ASP A 251 -36.76 -48.15 9.47
N GLN A 252 -36.13 -47.80 10.60
CA GLN A 252 -36.52 -46.61 11.38
C GLN A 252 -35.49 -46.04 12.36
N GLU A 253 -34.38 -46.71 12.72
CA GLU A 253 -33.60 -46.26 13.89
C GLU A 253 -32.14 -45.81 13.69
N ARG A 254 -31.55 -45.86 12.49
CA ARG A 254 -30.12 -45.50 12.33
C ARG A 254 -29.89 -44.24 11.51
N SER A 255 -30.51 -43.14 11.94
CA SER A 255 -30.18 -41.77 11.53
C SER A 255 -28.97 -41.16 12.27
N ASN A 256 -28.17 -41.95 12.99
CA ASN A 256 -27.14 -41.44 13.91
C ASN A 256 -25.79 -42.14 13.77
N VAL A 257 -25.23 -42.28 12.57
CA VAL A 257 -23.83 -42.68 12.44
C VAL A 257 -23.13 -41.88 11.34
N LEU A 258 -22.27 -40.97 11.82
CA LEU A 258 -21.17 -40.26 11.16
C LEU A 258 -21.41 -38.80 10.71
N ASN A 259 -21.27 -37.92 11.69
CA ASN A 259 -20.72 -36.57 11.54
C ASN A 259 -19.29 -36.61 10.92
N PHE A 260 -19.19 -36.83 9.62
CA PHE A 260 -17.98 -36.54 8.82
C PHE A 260 -18.13 -35.25 8.00
N LYS A 261 -18.86 -34.25 8.52
CA LYS A 261 -19.07 -32.94 7.87
C LYS A 261 -18.04 -31.87 8.22
N ASN A 262 -16.80 -32.24 8.55
CA ASN A 262 -15.75 -31.26 8.88
C ASN A 262 -14.50 -31.33 7.99
N ILE A 263 -14.57 -31.95 6.82
CA ILE A 263 -13.45 -31.94 5.84
C ILE A 263 -13.77 -31.07 4.60
N GLU A 264 -14.99 -30.56 4.46
CA GLU A 264 -15.40 -29.76 3.28
C GLU A 264 -15.05 -28.26 3.32
N ASN A 265 -14.17 -27.80 4.21
CA ASN A 265 -13.78 -26.38 4.26
C ASN A 265 -12.32 -26.09 3.91
N ILE A 266 -11.69 -26.94 3.11
CA ILE A 266 -10.44 -26.58 2.42
C ILE A 266 -10.79 -26.23 0.97
N SER A 267 -11.57 -25.15 0.80
CA SER A 267 -11.72 -24.50 -0.49
C SER A 267 -10.50 -23.59 -0.73
N PRO A 268 -10.00 -23.43 -1.97
CA PRO A 268 -9.00 -22.40 -2.29
C PRO A 268 -9.39 -21.02 -1.76
N LYS A 269 -10.70 -20.75 -1.69
CA LYS A 269 -11.27 -19.52 -1.12
C LYS A 269 -10.97 -19.34 0.37
N ASN A 270 -10.87 -20.41 1.14
CA ASN A 270 -10.53 -20.34 2.56
C ASN A 270 -9.03 -20.14 2.77
N PHE A 271 -8.19 -20.62 1.86
CA PHE A 271 -6.74 -20.38 1.89
C PHE A 271 -6.40 -18.93 1.52
N LEU A 272 -7.04 -18.40 0.48
CA LEU A 272 -6.93 -16.99 0.07
C LEU A 272 -7.41 -16.03 1.17
N LYS A 273 -8.48 -16.38 1.89
CA LYS A 273 -8.95 -15.60 3.05
C LYS A 273 -7.94 -15.60 4.20
N LEU A 274 -7.32 -16.75 4.47
CA LEU A 274 -6.30 -16.85 5.51
C LEU A 274 -5.04 -16.05 5.12
N GLU A 275 -4.65 -16.09 3.84
CA GLU A 275 -3.55 -15.28 3.30
C GLU A 275 -3.86 -13.79 3.42
N ASP A 276 -5.08 -13.37 3.08
CA ASP A 276 -5.51 -11.98 3.21
C ASP A 276 -5.52 -11.49 4.66
N GLU A 277 -6.01 -12.31 5.60
CA GLU A 277 -6.01 -11.99 7.04
C GLU A 277 -4.58 -11.88 7.61
N VAL A 278 -3.71 -12.85 7.29
CA VAL A 278 -2.32 -12.85 7.76
C VAL A 278 -1.52 -11.68 7.17
N MET A 279 -1.75 -11.35 5.90
CA MET A 279 -1.05 -10.25 5.24
C MET A 279 -1.56 -8.87 5.69
N ALA A 280 -2.84 -8.75 6.05
CA ALA A 280 -3.39 -7.55 6.68
C ALA A 280 -2.81 -7.31 8.07
N ASP A 281 -2.64 -8.36 8.88
CA ASP A 281 -2.01 -8.24 10.22
C ASP A 281 -0.53 -7.83 10.15
N LEU A 282 0.20 -8.27 9.11
CA LEU A 282 1.63 -8.00 8.98
C LEU A 282 1.97 -6.68 8.28
N LEU A 283 1.16 -6.28 7.29
CA LEU A 283 1.46 -5.16 6.40
C LEU A 283 0.39 -4.05 6.43
N GLY A 284 -0.67 -4.23 7.22
CA GLY A 284 -1.80 -3.33 7.32
C GLY A 284 -2.84 -3.54 6.20
N ASP A 285 -4.06 -3.03 6.42
CA ASP A 285 -5.24 -3.28 5.57
C ASP A 285 -5.09 -2.85 4.10
N ASN A 286 -4.11 -2.01 3.77
CA ASN A 286 -3.87 -1.49 2.42
C ASN A 286 -2.74 -2.21 1.65
N TRP A 287 -2.22 -3.33 2.16
CA TRP A 287 -1.07 -4.01 1.58
C TRP A 287 -1.25 -4.39 0.09
N LYS A 288 -2.45 -4.77 -0.34
CA LYS A 288 -2.71 -5.11 -1.75
C LYS A 288 -2.47 -3.93 -2.72
N LYS A 289 -2.71 -2.68 -2.27
CA LYS A 289 -2.52 -1.45 -3.07
C LYS A 289 -1.07 -0.98 -3.09
N GLU A 290 -0.34 -1.16 -2.00
CA GLU A 290 1.07 -0.77 -1.93
C GLU A 290 1.98 -1.71 -2.73
N TYR A 291 1.57 -2.97 -2.89
CA TYR A 291 2.36 -4.00 -3.55
C TYR A 291 1.81 -4.45 -4.92
N ASP A 292 0.80 -3.74 -5.45
CA ASP A 292 0.24 -3.93 -6.79
C ASP A 292 -0.18 -5.40 -7.05
N VAL A 293 -0.80 -6.03 -6.05
CA VAL A 293 -1.25 -7.42 -6.13
C VAL A 293 -2.59 -7.45 -6.85
N ILE A 294 -2.58 -7.91 -8.10
CA ILE A 294 -3.79 -8.11 -8.91
C ILE A 294 -4.49 -9.38 -8.42
N ASP A 295 -5.69 -9.24 -7.85
CA ASP A 295 -6.60 -10.36 -7.56
C ASP A 295 -7.15 -10.94 -8.89
N GLU A 296 -6.30 -11.57 -9.69
CA GLU A 296 -6.75 -12.44 -10.78
C GLU A 296 -7.21 -13.78 -10.17
N LEU A 297 -8.48 -13.85 -9.76
CA LEU A 297 -9.37 -15.03 -9.84
C LEU A 297 -10.54 -14.92 -8.85
N ILE A 298 -11.54 -14.10 -9.19
CA ILE A 298 -12.93 -14.37 -8.79
C ILE A 298 -13.84 -14.10 -10.01
N ASN A 299 -13.98 -15.11 -10.86
CA ASN A 299 -15.21 -15.41 -11.58
C ASN A 299 -15.42 -16.91 -11.53
#